data_AF-A0A559K6E7-F1
#
_entry.id   AF-A0A559K6E7-F1
#
_cell.length_a   1.000
_cell.length_b   1.000
_cell.length_c   1.000
_cell.angle_alpha   90.00
_cell.angle_beta   90.00
_cell.angle_gamma   90.00
#
_symmetry.space_group_name_H-M   'P 1'
#
loop_
_entity.id
_entity.type
_entity.pdbx_description
1 polymer ?
#
loop_
_entity_poly.entity_id
_entity_poly.type
_entity_poly.pdbx_seq_one_letter_code
_entity_poly.pdbx_strand_id
1 'polypeptide(L)'
;MFRKPKNNELATVQSQRNEILAQEFPEGPYGSSFNHEALGKSTPWLEDQQAVSAYAYENQELHAGISRDYPGEDSTNEDMHEDELQ
;
A
#
# COMPACT_ATOMS: atom_id res chain seq x y z
N MET A 1 22.39 -8.38 -13.69
CA MET A 1 21.13 -8.55 -12.94
C MET A 1 21.43 -8.37 -11.46
N PHE A 2 20.95 -7.30 -10.84
CA PHE A 2 21.07 -7.10 -9.41
C PHE A 2 19.93 -7.85 -8.72
N ARG A 3 20.24 -8.99 -8.09
CA ARG A 3 19.29 -9.69 -7.23
C ARG A 3 19.14 -8.85 -5.96
N LYS A 4 17.99 -8.21 -5.77
CA LYS A 4 17.69 -7.53 -4.50
C LYS A 4 17.79 -8.57 -3.37
N PRO A 5 18.52 -8.29 -2.28
CA PRO A 5 18.55 -9.16 -1.13
C PRO A 5 17.13 -9.28 -0.55
N LYS A 6 16.78 -10.47 -0.03
CA LYS A 6 15.52 -10.70 0.68
C LYS A 6 15.53 -9.80 1.91
N ASN A 7 14.67 -8.79 1.96
CA ASN A 7 14.61 -7.83 3.06
C ASN A 7 14.06 -8.56 4.31
N ASN A 8 14.94 -9.04 5.19
CA ASN A 8 14.56 -9.53 6.53
C ASN A 8 14.33 -8.34 7.49
N GLU A 9 13.63 -7.30 7.03
CA GLU A 9 13.25 -6.19 7.89
C GLU A 9 12.01 -6.58 8.70
N LEU A 10 11.80 -5.97 9.86
CA LEU A 10 10.60 -6.23 10.67
C LEU A 10 9.34 -5.80 9.90
N ALA A 11 8.24 -6.53 10.05
CA ALA A 11 6.97 -6.24 9.37
C ALA A 11 6.52 -4.77 9.57
N THR A 12 6.72 -4.22 10.77
CA THR A 12 6.42 -2.82 11.08
C THR A 12 7.20 -1.82 10.22
N VAL A 13 8.47 -2.11 9.92
CA VAL A 13 9.31 -1.24 9.07
C VAL A 13 8.83 -1.30 7.62
N GLN A 14 8.46 -2.49 7.16
CA GLN A 14 7.92 -2.68 5.82
C GLN A 14 6.60 -1.95 5.64
N SER A 15 5.68 -2.09 6.60
CA SER A 15 4.39 -1.37 6.66
C SER A 15 4.59 0.16 6.57
N GLN A 16 5.42 0.74 7.44
CA GLN A 16 5.70 2.19 7.42
C GLN A 16 6.30 2.71 6.11
N ARG A 17 7.01 1.86 5.37
CA ARG A 17 7.65 2.23 4.11
C ARG A 17 6.70 2.12 2.92
N ASN A 18 5.81 1.14 2.95
CA ASN A 18 4.99 0.72 1.81
C ASN A 18 3.57 1.28 1.87
N GLU A 19 3.05 1.59 3.05
CA GLU A 19 1.71 2.16 3.21
C GLU A 19 1.72 3.66 2.94
N ILE A 20 0.88 4.08 1.99
CA ILE A 20 0.69 5.48 1.60
C ILE A 20 -0.63 5.97 2.18
N LEU A 21 -0.54 6.97 3.05
CA LEU A 21 -1.69 7.70 3.56
C LEU A 21 -2.10 8.78 2.55
N ALA A 22 -3.41 8.98 2.41
CA ALA A 22 -3.94 10.08 1.60
C ALA A 22 -3.48 11.41 2.21
N GLN A 23 -2.80 12.23 1.41
CA GLN A 23 -2.45 13.58 1.81
C GLN A 23 -3.67 14.49 1.75
N GLU A 24 -3.78 15.41 2.70
CA GLU A 24 -4.89 16.38 2.76
C GLU A 24 -4.80 17.43 1.64
N PHE A 25 -3.58 17.79 1.24
CA PHE A 25 -3.34 18.82 0.23
C PHE A 25 -2.53 18.26 -0.95
N PRO A 26 -2.96 18.50 -2.21
CA PRO A 26 -2.21 18.10 -3.39
C PRO A 26 -0.82 18.74 -3.47
N GLU A 27 -0.68 19.92 -2.88
CA GLU A 27 0.54 20.74 -2.86
C GLU A 27 1.54 20.31 -1.76
N GLY A 28 1.13 19.40 -0.86
CA GLY A 28 1.90 18.99 0.30
C GLY A 28 1.63 19.82 1.58
N PRO A 29 2.47 19.70 2.63
CA PRO A 29 2.20 20.31 3.92
C PRO A 29 2.26 21.85 3.87
N TYR A 30 1.35 22.49 4.59
CA TYR A 30 1.31 23.95 4.70
C TYR A 30 2.67 24.51 5.18
N GLY A 31 3.19 25.52 4.46
CA GLY A 31 4.49 26.12 4.76
C GLY A 31 5.70 25.42 4.15
N SER A 32 5.51 24.38 3.32
CA SER A 32 6.58 23.81 2.50
C SER A 32 7.21 24.88 1.60
N SER A 33 8.54 24.94 1.56
CA SER A 33 9.29 25.78 0.59
C SER A 33 9.36 25.16 -0.81
N PHE A 34 8.94 23.90 -0.94
CA PHE A 34 8.94 23.17 -2.20
C PHE A 34 7.61 23.39 -2.92
N ASN A 35 7.66 24.14 -4.03
CA ASN A 35 6.58 24.14 -5.03
C ASN A 35 6.80 22.93 -5.94
N HIS A 36 6.07 21.84 -5.70
CA HIS A 36 6.17 20.65 -6.53
C HIS A 36 5.34 20.85 -7.80
N GLU A 37 5.97 20.87 -8.98
CA GLU A 37 5.26 21.00 -10.27
C GLU A 37 4.43 19.75 -10.60
N ALA A 38 4.81 18.59 -10.07
CA ALA A 38 4.07 17.35 -10.23
C ALA A 38 3.04 17.21 -9.10
N LEU A 39 1.80 16.88 -9.44
CA LEU A 39 0.78 16.58 -8.43
C LEU A 39 1.03 15.17 -7.85
N GLY A 40 0.94 15.04 -6.53
CA GLY A 40 1.05 13.75 -5.85
C GLY A 40 2.34 13.57 -5.06
N LYS A 41 3.12 12.52 -5.37
CA LYS A 41 4.22 12.05 -4.52
C LYS A 41 5.57 12.61 -4.97
N SER A 42 6.35 13.12 -4.02
CA SER A 42 7.70 13.65 -4.24
C SER A 42 8.80 12.59 -4.38
N THR A 43 8.53 11.36 -3.94
CA THR A 43 9.44 10.22 -4.06
C THR A 43 8.97 9.26 -5.15
N PRO A 44 9.88 8.50 -5.78
CA PRO A 44 9.47 7.47 -6.73
C PRO A 44 8.47 6.49 -6.12
N TRP A 45 7.57 5.99 -6.97
CA TRP A 45 6.71 4.87 -6.65
C TRP A 45 7.56 3.60 -6.46
N LEU A 46 7.29 2.87 -5.38
CA LEU A 46 7.85 1.53 -5.17
C LEU A 46 6.81 0.47 -5.56
N GLU A 47 7.29 -0.70 -5.95
CA GLU A 47 6.44 -1.82 -6.39
C GLU A 47 5.52 -2.33 -5.28
N ASP A 48 6.04 -2.41 -4.05
CA ASP A 48 5.29 -2.91 -2.89
C ASP A 48 4.44 -1.83 -2.20
N GLN A 49 4.30 -0.62 -2.78
CA GLN A 49 3.54 0.45 -2.15
C GLN A 49 2.03 0.30 -2.39
N GLN A 50 1.24 0.53 -1.35
CA GLN A 50 -0.22 0.51 -1.42
C GLN A 50 -0.84 1.72 -0.71
N ALA A 51 -1.93 2.23 -1.27
CA ALA A 51 -2.71 3.28 -0.62
C ALA A 51 -3.60 2.68 0.47
N VAL A 52 -3.53 3.23 1.68
CA VAL A 52 -4.39 2.80 2.79
C VAL A 52 -5.79 3.35 2.56
N SER A 53 -6.77 2.46 2.40
CA SER A 53 -8.18 2.81 2.29
C SER A 53 -8.84 2.82 3.67
N ALA A 54 -9.69 3.82 3.92
CA ALA A 54 -10.47 3.91 5.16
C ALA A 54 -11.52 2.78 5.32
N TYR A 55 -11.79 2.03 4.26
CA TYR A 55 -12.76 0.94 4.24
C TYR A 55 -12.12 -0.46 4.23
N ALA A 56 -10.80 -0.52 3.99
CA ALA A 56 -10.04 -1.76 4.03
C ALA A 56 -9.71 -2.18 5.47
N TYR A 57 -9.14 -3.37 5.63
CA TYR A 57 -8.64 -3.80 6.92
C TYR A 57 -7.34 -3.07 7.28
N GLU A 58 -7.22 -2.67 8.55
CA GLU A 58 -5.99 -2.10 9.09
C GLU A 58 -4.84 -3.13 9.06
N ASN A 59 -5.16 -4.39 9.38
CA ASN A 59 -4.20 -5.50 9.30
C ASN A 59 -4.61 -6.47 8.19
N GLN A 60 -4.11 -6.25 6.98
CA GLN A 60 -4.43 -7.10 5.84
C GLN A 60 -3.95 -8.54 6.04
N GLU A 61 -2.75 -8.75 6.60
CA GLU A 61 -2.18 -10.09 6.79
C GLU A 61 -3.06 -10.99 7.68
N LEU A 62 -3.60 -10.44 8.77
CA LEU A 62 -4.49 -11.19 9.67
C LEU A 62 -5.87 -11.48 9.07
N HIS A 63 -6.26 -10.70 8.05
CA HIS A 63 -7.57 -10.80 7.41
C HIS A 63 -7.50 -11.37 5.97
N ALA A 64 -6.31 -11.76 5.51
CA ALA A 64 -6.10 -12.38 4.22
C ALA A 64 -6.86 -13.71 4.13
N GLY A 65 -7.59 -13.92 3.03
CA GLY A 65 -8.41 -15.11 2.82
C GLY A 65 -9.66 -15.20 3.70
N ILE A 66 -9.97 -14.17 4.49
CA ILE A 66 -11.22 -14.06 5.25
C ILE A 66 -12.14 -13.09 4.52
N SER A 67 -13.17 -13.62 3.85
CA SER A 67 -14.26 -12.80 3.32
C SER A 67 -15.07 -12.22 4.48
N ARG A 68 -15.48 -10.93 4.42
CA ARG A 68 -16.59 -10.50 5.27
C ARG A 68 -17.88 -11.10 4.69
N ASP A 69 -18.88 -11.23 5.54
CA ASP A 69 -20.19 -11.75 5.19
C ASP A 69 -21.17 -10.57 5.17
N TYR A 70 -20.92 -9.62 4.25
CA TYR A 70 -21.77 -8.43 4.10
C TYR A 70 -22.29 -8.27 2.66
N PRO A 71 -23.61 -8.01 2.48
CA PRO A 71 -24.17 -7.85 1.14
C PRO A 71 -23.58 -6.63 0.41
N GLY A 72 -23.02 -6.85 -0.78
CA GLY A 72 -22.40 -5.81 -1.61
C GLY A 72 -20.93 -5.55 -1.30
N GLU A 73 -20.26 -6.49 -0.65
CA GLU A 73 -18.84 -6.43 -0.34
C GLU A 73 -17.93 -6.68 -1.55
N ASP A 74 -16.75 -6.07 -1.51
CA ASP A 74 -15.69 -6.26 -2.50
C ASP A 74 -14.87 -7.52 -2.17
N SER A 75 -14.57 -8.35 -3.17
CA SER A 75 -13.78 -9.59 -3.02
C SER A 75 -12.27 -9.34 -2.86
N THR A 76 -11.86 -8.10 -2.57
CA THR A 76 -10.47 -7.62 -2.61
C THR A 76 -9.49 -8.42 -1.74
N ASN A 77 -9.96 -9.16 -0.73
CA ASN A 77 -9.11 -9.95 0.17
C ASN A 77 -8.88 -11.40 -0.29
N GLU A 78 -9.36 -11.77 -1.47
CA GLU A 78 -8.95 -13.02 -2.14
C GLU A 78 -7.59 -12.78 -2.77
N ASP A 79 -6.54 -13.35 -2.17
CA ASP A 79 -5.20 -13.37 -2.76
C ASP A 79 -5.31 -13.92 -4.19
N MET A 80 -5.09 -13.06 -5.19
CA MET A 80 -4.77 -13.49 -6.55
C MET A 80 -3.35 -14.06 -6.54
N HIS A 81 -3.16 -15.20 -5.88
CA HIS A 81 -1.99 -16.03 -6.10
C HIS A 81 -2.27 -16.86 -7.37
N GLU A 82 -2.20 -16.21 -8.52
CA GLU A 82 -2.09 -16.89 -9.81
C GLU A 82 -0.65 -17.43 -9.96
N ASP A 83 -0.31 -18.45 -9.18
CA ASP A 83 0.82 -19.32 -9.49
C ASP A 83 0.41 -20.77 -9.22
N GLU A 84 0.48 -21.56 -10.30
CA GLU A 84 0.30 -23.01 -10.41
C GLU A 84 -1.12 -23.54 -10.68
N LEU A 85 -1.53 -23.53 -11.96
CA LEU A 85 -2.01 -24.75 -12.65
C LEU A 85 -1.70 -24.70 -14.18
N GLN A 86 -0.61 -25.39 -14.55
CA GLN A 86 -0.19 -25.94 -15.86
C GLN A 86 0.52 -25.06 -16.90
#